data_AF-A0A957HNA2-F1
#
_entry.id   AF-A0A957HNA2-F1
#
_cell.length_a   1.000
_cell.length_b   1.000
_cell.length_c   1.000
_cell.angle_alpha   90.00
_cell.angle_beta   90.00
_cell.angle_gamma   90.00
#
_symmetry.space_group_name_H-M   'P 1'
#
loop_
_entity.id
_entity.type
_entity.pdbx_description
1 polymer ?
#
loop_
_entity_poly.entity_id
_entity_poly.type
_entity_poly.pdbx_seq_one_letter_code
_entity_poly.pdbx_strand_id
1 'polypeptide(L)' 'SAAEQQLLAAYETAVARNNGSLASVLRELWEMVPAITRFFDEVLVMDEDTAVRNNRLALLQHIAAIPTELADLTQLEGF' A
#
# COMPACT_ATOMS: atom_id res chain seq x y z
N SER A 1 -14.72 4.47 -4.37
CA SER A 1 -15.39 3.16 -4.42
C SER A 1 -15.22 2.43 -3.09
N ALA A 2 -15.95 1.33 -2.84
CA ALA A 2 -15.78 0.53 -1.63
C ALA A 2 -14.39 -0.11 -1.55
N ALA A 3 -13.86 -0.60 -2.69
CA ALA A 3 -12.51 -1.15 -2.76
C ALA A 3 -11.42 -0.10 -2.47
N GLU A 4 -11.56 1.14 -2.95
CA GLU A 4 -10.66 2.26 -2.58
C GLU A 4 -10.63 2.50 -1.07
N GLN A 5 -11.81 2.56 -0.44
CA GLN A 5 -11.93 2.80 1.00
C GLN A 5 -11.30 1.66 1.81
N GLN A 6 -11.50 0.41 1.38
CA GLN A 6 -10.88 -0.75 2.02
C GLN A 6 -9.35 -0.72 1.87
N LEU A 7 -8.85 -0.37 0.69
CA LEU A 7 -7.41 -0.28 0.47
C LEU A 7 -6.77 0.83 1.31
N LEU A 8 -7.43 1.99 1.41
CA LEU A 8 -6.99 3.07 2.28
C LEU A 8 -6.98 2.66 3.76
N ALA A 9 -8.04 2.01 4.25
CA ALA A 9 -8.10 1.53 5.63
C ALA A 9 -7.03 0.46 5.94
N ALA A 10 -6.75 -0.42 4.97
CA ALA A 10 -5.67 -1.40 5.08
C ALA A 10 -4.30 -0.72 5.16
N TYR A 11 -4.07 0.30 4.33
CA TYR A 11 -2.85 1.13 4.37
C TYR A 11 -2.67 1.82 5.73
N GLU A 12 -3.71 2.49 6.24
CA GLU A 12 -3.64 3.18 7.54
C GLU A 12 -3.36 2.21 8.69
N THR A 13 -3.97 1.02 8.64
CA THR A 13 -3.74 -0.04 9.63
C THR A 13 -2.30 -0.56 9.57
N ALA A 14 -1.77 -0.80 8.37
CA ALA A 14 -0.40 -1.25 8.15
C ALA A 14 0.61 -0.24 8.72
N VAL A 15 0.41 1.05 8.44
CA VAL A 15 1.26 2.12 8.97
C VAL A 15 1.18 2.20 10.50
N ALA A 16 -0.02 2.11 11.07
CA ALA A 16 -0.22 2.22 12.51
C ALA A 16 0.33 1.04 13.33
N ARG A 17 0.32 -0.17 12.75
CA ARG A 17 0.81 -1.40 13.41
C ARG A 17 2.29 -1.65 13.18
N ASN A 18 2.89 -1.00 12.18
CA ASN A 18 4.28 -1.22 11.86
C ASN A 18 5.20 -0.68 12.95
N ASN A 19 6.23 -1.46 13.31
CA ASN A 19 7.22 -1.10 14.33
C ASN A 19 8.60 -0.74 13.75
N GLY A 20 8.72 -0.57 12.44
CA GLY A 20 9.97 -0.21 11.75
C GLY A 20 10.90 -1.39 11.44
N SER A 21 10.61 -2.59 11.93
CA SER A 21 11.40 -3.79 11.56
C SER A 21 11.01 -4.29 10.18
N LEU A 22 11.99 -4.83 9.43
CA LEU A 22 11.75 -5.46 8.13
C LEU A 22 10.68 -6.56 8.21
N ALA A 23 10.72 -7.38 9.25
CA ALA A 23 9.74 -8.45 9.46
C ALA A 23 8.31 -7.90 9.65
N SER A 24 8.16 -6.79 10.38
CA SER A 24 6.87 -6.12 10.53
C SER A 24 6.38 -5.54 9.20
N VAL A 25 7.26 -4.86 8.46
CA VAL A 25 6.91 -4.28 7.16
C VAL A 25 6.46 -5.34 6.16
N LEU A 26 7.20 -6.45 6.05
CA LEU A 26 6.82 -7.56 5.17
C LEU A 26 5.49 -8.20 5.57
N ARG A 27 5.23 -8.34 6.87
CA ARG A 27 3.95 -8.86 7.38
C ARG A 27 2.79 -7.93 7.02
N GLU A 28 2.93 -6.63 7.27
CA GLU A 28 1.87 -5.66 6.96
C GLU A 28 1.60 -5.60 5.45
N LEU A 29 2.64 -5.61 4.62
CA LEU A 29 2.49 -5.69 3.15
C LEU A 29 1.76 -6.96 2.72
N TRP A 30 2.07 -8.10 3.33
CA TRP A 30 1.38 -9.36 3.06
C TRP A 30 -0.11 -9.30 3.43
N GLU A 31 -0.43 -8.71 4.59
CA GLU A 31 -1.82 -8.53 5.04
C GLU A 31 -2.63 -7.60 4.10
N MET A 32 -1.96 -6.67 3.39
CA MET A 32 -2.61 -5.78 2.42
C MET A 32 -2.90 -6.42 1.06
N VAL A 33 -2.28 -7.56 0.70
CA VAL A 33 -2.42 -8.20 -0.62
C VAL A 33 -3.89 -8.42 -1.04
N PRO A 34 -4.82 -8.90 -0.18
CA PRO A 34 -6.21 -9.07 -0.57
C PRO A 34 -6.91 -7.75 -0.93
N ALA A 35 -6.63 -6.67 -0.19
CA ALA A 35 -7.21 -5.36 -0.46
C ALA A 35 -6.66 -4.75 -1.75
N ILE A 36 -5.36 -4.93 -2.02
CA ILE A 36 -4.71 -4.51 -3.26
C ILE A 36 -5.32 -5.27 -4.45
N THR A 37 -5.46 -6.59 -4.34
CA THR A 37 -6.04 -7.43 -5.39
C THR A 37 -7.46 -6.97 -5.73
N ARG A 38 -8.31 -6.83 -4.70
CA ARG A 38 -9.68 -6.35 -4.87
C ARG A 38 -9.75 -4.97 -5.52
N PHE A 39 -8.85 -4.06 -5.14
CA PHE A 39 -8.77 -2.74 -5.77
C PHE A 39 -8.51 -2.86 -7.28
N PHE A 40 -7.56 -3.68 -7.70
CA PHE A 40 -7.29 -3.86 -9.13
C PHE A 40 -8.41 -4.59 -9.88
N ASP A 41 -9.16 -5.48 -9.22
CA ASP A 41 -10.32 -6.14 -9.81
C ASP A 41 -11.52 -5.18 -10.02
N GLU A 42 -11.73 -4.24 -9.08
CA GLU A 42 -12.93 -3.40 -9.05
C GLU A 42 -12.71 -1.94 -9.52
N VAL A 43 -11.46 -1.48 -9.65
CA VAL A 43 -11.15 -0.07 -9.89
C VAL A 43 -10.32 0.14 -11.16
N LEU A 44 -10.92 0.81 -12.14
CA LEU A 44 -10.20 1.32 -13.31
C LEU A 44 -9.31 2.50 -12.89
N VAL A 45 -8.01 2.26 -12.72
CA VAL A 45 -7.07 3.30 -12.27
C VAL A 45 -7.04 4.51 -13.20
N MET A 46 -7.23 4.31 -14.50
CA MET A 46 -7.23 5.36 -15.53
C MET A 46 -8.62 5.99 -15.72
N ASP A 47 -9.16 6.59 -14.66
CA ASP A 47 -10.43 7.33 -14.70
C ASP A 47 -10.35 8.57 -15.60
N GLU A 48 -11.47 8.94 -16.22
CA GLU A 48 -11.61 10.17 -17.01
C GLU A 48 -11.51 11.40 -16.10
N ASP A 49 -12.06 11.32 -14.89
CA ASP A 49 -11.90 12.35 -13.89
C ASP A 49 -10.45 12.38 -13.39
N THR A 50 -9.77 13.49 -13.64
CA THR A 50 -8.37 13.69 -13.31
C THR A 50 -8.13 13.72 -11.80
N ALA A 51 -9.07 14.21 -11.01
CA ALA A 51 -8.96 14.23 -9.56
C ALA A 51 -9.05 12.81 -8.99
N VAL A 52 -10.02 12.03 -9.48
CA VAL A 52 -10.18 10.62 -9.08
C VAL A 52 -8.94 9.80 -9.46
N ARG A 53 -8.45 9.94 -10.69
CA ARG A 53 -7.23 9.27 -11.15
C ARG A 53 -6.01 9.64 -10.30
N ASN A 54 -5.82 10.92 -10.00
CA ASN A 54 -4.68 11.36 -9.20
C ASN A 54 -4.75 10.80 -7.77
N ASN A 55 -5.93 10.74 -7.16
CA ASN A 55 -6.10 10.14 -5.83
C ASN A 55 -5.74 8.65 -5.82
N ARG A 56 -6.17 7.91 -6.85
CA ARG A 56 -5.82 6.48 -7.01
C ARG A 56 -4.32 6.28 -7.17
N LEU A 57 -3.68 7.08 -8.02
CA LEU A 57 -2.23 7.01 -8.24
C LEU A 57 -1.44 7.37 -6.97
N ALA A 58 -1.88 8.38 -6.22
CA ALA A 58 -1.24 8.76 -4.96
C ALA A 58 -1.32 7.62 -3.93
N LEU A 59 -2.48 6.97 -3.78
CA LEU A 59 -2.64 5.82 -2.89
C LEU A 59 -1.68 4.67 -3.29
N LEU A 60 -1.59 4.35 -4.58
CA LEU A 60 -0.66 3.32 -5.07
C LEU A 60 0.80 3.70 -4.83
N GLN A 61 1.16 4.96 -5.00
CA GLN A 61 2.51 5.47 -4.73
C GLN A 61 2.88 5.33 -3.25
N HIS A 62 1.98 5.69 -2.33
CA HIS A 62 2.20 5.50 -0.89
C HIS A 62 2.39 4.03 -0.52
N ILE A 63 1.55 3.14 -1.06
CA ILE A 63 1.68 1.70 -0.81
C ILE A 63 3.01 1.16 -1.34
N ALA A 64 3.42 1.57 -2.55
CA ALA A 64 4.70 1.17 -3.14
C ALA A 64 5.91 1.71 -2.36
N ALA A 65 5.75 2.82 -1.63
CA ALA A 65 6.81 3.43 -0.83
C ALA A 65 7.01 2.78 0.55
N ILE A 66 6.01 2.04 1.07
CA ILE A 66 6.05 1.39 2.39
C ILE A 66 7.39 0.67 2.68
N PRO A 67 7.94 -0.20 1.80
CA PRO A 67 9.19 -0.88 2.08
C PRO A 67 10.37 0.08 2.28
N THR A 68 10.38 1.20 1.57
CA THR A 68 11.50 2.15 1.57
C THR A 68 11.37 3.17 2.70
N GLU A 69 10.14 3.57 3.03
CA GLU A 69 9.86 4.54 4.10
C GLU A 69 9.87 3.91 5.49
N LEU A 70 9.48 2.63 5.58
CA LEU A 70 9.21 2.00 6.87
C LEU A 70 10.17 0.87 7.25
N ALA A 71 11.03 0.40 6.33
CA ALA A 71 12.01 -0.65 6.65
C ALA A 71 13.44 -0.12 6.56
N ASP A 72 14.26 -0.53 7.53
CA ASP A 72 15.71 -0.44 7.40
C ASP A 72 16.22 -1.54 6.46
N LEU A 73 16.25 -1.23 5.16
CA LEU A 73 16.69 -2.16 4.12
C LEU A 73 18.21 -2.44 4.15
N THR A 74 18.99 -1.76 5.01
CA THR A 74 20.40 -2.11 5.23
C THR A 74 20.56 -3.54 5.77
N GLN A 75 19.51 -4.10 6.40
CA GLN A 75 19.49 -5.50 6.83
C GLN A 75 19.43 -6.51 5.67
N LEU A 76 19.17 -6.05 4.43
CA LEU A 76 19.23 -6.85 3.21
C LEU A 76 20.54 -6.68 2.45
N GLU A 77 21.41 -5.73 2.82
CA GLU A 77 22.74 -5.61 2.22
C GLU A 77 23.60 -6.79 2.65
N GLY A 78 23.90 -7.70 1.72
CA GLY A 78 24.73 -8.89 1.96
C GLY A 78 24.16 -10.21 1.44
N PHE A 79 22.97 -10.18 0.82
CA PHE A 79 22.47 -11.28 -0.03
C PHE A 79 22.85 -11.07 -1.50
#